data_AF-A0A7X9XCV9-F1
#
_entry.id   AF-A0A7X9XCV9-F1
#
_cell.length_a   1.000
_cell.length_b   1.000
_cell.length_c   1.000
_cell.angle_alpha   90.00
_cell.angle_beta   90.00
_cell.angle_gamma   90.00
#
_symmetry.space_group_name_H-M   'P 1'
#
loop_
_entity.id
_entity.type
_entity.pdbx_description
1 polymer ?
#
loop_
_entity_poly.entity_id
_entity_poly.type
_entity_poly.pdbx_seq_one_letter_code
_entity_poly.pdbx_strand_id
1 'polypeptide(L)'
;MDGIRRNSQWLIVFILFFTVDGWAQSARQLYFRASYRDVDQVHFDSTKHFFTLPMNYGQFEINELPEAQEIDRLQIDSVQLVYTNHPKDFDFSELNTNRIEQFTHWFEGSIDDPIIRWRIIRQTKGESKADFEAMFHGIIAYYSLRPRKPLLPEQEVIRKKNIDKKFEHLVKKKLKVEDELIHITSEVFEKNRDNWNRAVIISDWTGSMYPYTIDLLSWLIKERAQDQVIGFVFFNDGDTKVTSQKSIGSTGGIYSIKDSRVIPVFNLMTKVKNNGDGGDLPENDIEAILSAQKEFKEGNTFILVADNNSVIRDLSLVSKINKPIEIILNKAELNYKGFPIVLKDYVDLALKTGGSIYVEGKEFKTKDELLSLPTKRLTDQ
;
A
#
# COMPACT_ATOMS: atom_id res chain seq x y z
N MET A 1 20.88 42.65 -41.13
CA MET A 1 22.17 41.93 -41.14
C MET A 1 22.54 41.70 -39.68
N ASP A 2 21.90 40.72 -39.06
CA ASP A 2 22.33 39.31 -39.02
C ASP A 2 23.50 39.16 -38.04
N GLY A 3 23.48 38.36 -36.99
CA GLY A 3 22.61 37.29 -36.54
C GLY A 3 23.44 36.34 -35.65
N ILE A 4 22.74 35.43 -34.93
CA ILE A 4 23.22 34.10 -34.48
C ILE A 4 24.08 34.10 -33.19
N ARG A 5 23.52 33.81 -32.00
CA ARG A 5 23.24 32.48 -31.37
C ARG A 5 24.44 31.50 -31.26
N ARG A 6 24.87 31.13 -30.04
CA ARG A 6 24.63 29.80 -29.42
C ARG A 6 25.34 29.59 -28.07
N ASN A 7 24.55 29.01 -27.15
CA ASN A 7 24.91 28.32 -25.91
C ASN A 7 25.89 27.14 -26.10
N SER A 8 26.58 26.77 -25.01
CA SER A 8 26.62 25.39 -24.43
C SER A 8 27.50 25.40 -23.16
N GLN A 9 26.92 25.28 -21.96
CA GLN A 9 26.70 24.02 -21.22
C GLN A 9 27.99 23.38 -20.68
N TRP A 10 28.19 23.45 -19.36
CA TRP A 10 28.56 22.31 -18.49
C TRP A 10 28.23 22.70 -17.04
N LEU A 11 27.00 22.41 -16.62
CA LEU A 11 26.63 22.35 -15.20
C LEU A 11 26.43 20.87 -14.91
N ILE A 12 27.39 20.29 -14.18
CA ILE A 12 27.37 18.90 -13.74
C ILE A 12 26.22 18.77 -12.74
N VAL A 13 25.13 18.17 -13.20
CA VAL A 13 24.00 17.79 -12.36
C VAL A 13 24.29 16.39 -11.84
N PHE A 14 24.71 16.32 -10.58
CA PHE A 14 24.76 15.06 -9.83
C PHE A 14 23.31 14.65 -9.54
N ILE A 15 22.75 13.78 -10.38
CA ILE A 15 21.52 13.06 -10.07
C ILE A 15 21.91 11.87 -9.21
N LEU A 16 21.74 12.03 -7.89
CA LEU A 16 21.74 10.94 -6.94
C LEU A 16 20.44 10.14 -7.12
N PHE A 17 20.52 9.05 -7.88
CA PHE A 17 19.53 7.98 -7.88
C PHE A 17 19.63 7.24 -6.53
N PHE A 18 18.87 7.68 -5.53
CA PHE A 18 18.65 6.92 -4.29
C PHE A 18 17.21 6.41 -4.24
N THR A 19 16.92 5.30 -4.92
CA THR A 19 15.68 4.53 -4.72
C THR A 19 15.88 3.00 -4.65
N VAL A 20 17.12 2.51 -4.68
CA VAL A 20 17.40 1.05 -4.71
C VAL A 20 17.61 0.44 -3.31
N ASP A 21 17.91 1.23 -2.28
CA ASP A 21 18.38 0.69 -0.99
C ASP A 21 17.30 -0.05 -0.16
N GLY A 22 16.01 0.26 -0.36
CA GLY A 22 14.93 -0.31 0.47
C GLY A 22 14.62 -1.79 0.20
N TRP A 23 14.72 -2.20 -1.06
CA TRP A 23 14.44 -3.58 -1.52
C TRP A 23 15.61 -4.51 -1.23
N ALA A 24 16.83 -4.05 -1.53
CA ALA A 24 18.06 -4.75 -1.19
C ALA A 24 18.14 -5.08 0.32
N GLN A 25 17.69 -4.16 1.18
CA GLN A 25 17.71 -4.38 2.64
C GLN A 25 16.71 -5.46 3.10
N SER A 26 15.50 -5.52 2.52
CA SER A 26 14.48 -6.51 2.89
C SER A 26 14.80 -7.90 2.35
N ALA A 27 15.31 -7.99 1.12
CA ALA A 27 15.82 -9.23 0.51
C ALA A 27 16.97 -9.82 1.33
N ARG A 28 17.91 -8.96 1.76
CA ARG A 28 19.04 -9.37 2.61
C ARG A 28 18.56 -9.92 3.95
N GLN A 29 17.63 -9.23 4.60
CA GLN A 29 17.07 -9.68 5.87
C GLN A 29 16.32 -11.02 5.72
N LEU A 30 15.58 -11.20 4.64
CA LEU A 30 14.91 -12.46 4.33
C LEU A 30 15.90 -13.60 4.13
N TYR A 31 16.96 -13.38 3.35
CA TYR A 31 17.99 -14.38 3.10
C TYR A 31 18.55 -14.94 4.41
N PHE A 32 18.92 -14.07 5.35
CA PHE A 32 19.52 -14.49 6.61
C PHE A 32 18.53 -15.11 7.62
N ARG A 33 17.22 -14.85 7.50
CA ARG A 33 16.19 -15.43 8.41
C ARG A 33 15.52 -16.69 7.86
N ALA A 34 15.64 -16.97 6.56
CA ALA A 34 15.00 -18.11 5.92
C ALA A 34 15.60 -19.44 6.40
N SER A 35 14.87 -20.54 6.23
CA SER A 35 15.40 -21.86 6.57
C SER A 35 16.36 -22.35 5.49
N TYR A 36 17.55 -22.80 5.88
CA TYR A 36 18.57 -23.36 4.99
C TYR A 36 18.48 -24.88 4.91
N ARG A 37 18.76 -25.44 3.73
CA ARG A 37 18.86 -26.89 3.53
C ARG A 37 19.90 -27.22 2.47
N ASP A 38 20.79 -28.15 2.82
CA ASP A 38 21.68 -28.79 1.87
C ASP A 38 21.01 -30.04 1.28
N VAL A 39 21.13 -30.20 -0.03
CA VAL A 39 20.64 -31.37 -0.77
C VAL A 39 21.66 -31.76 -1.83
N ASP A 40 21.68 -33.02 -2.24
CA ASP A 40 22.52 -33.45 -3.36
C ASP A 40 22.12 -32.69 -4.63
N GLN A 41 20.83 -32.73 -4.97
CA GLN A 41 20.22 -32.01 -6.07
C GLN A 41 18.77 -31.67 -5.69
N VAL A 42 18.25 -30.54 -6.19
CA VAL A 42 16.86 -30.19 -5.94
C VAL A 42 15.93 -31.14 -6.71
N HIS A 43 14.85 -31.55 -6.05
CA HIS A 43 13.77 -32.30 -6.68
C HIS A 43 12.51 -31.44 -6.67
N PHE A 44 11.88 -31.28 -7.84
CA PHE A 44 10.59 -30.60 -7.96
C PHE A 44 9.49 -31.52 -7.44
N ASP A 45 8.66 -31.01 -6.53
CA ASP A 45 7.48 -31.73 -6.06
C ASP A 45 6.36 -31.59 -7.11
N SER A 46 6.34 -32.51 -8.07
CA SER A 46 5.36 -32.53 -9.18
C SER A 46 3.93 -32.80 -8.73
N THR A 47 3.69 -33.09 -7.45
CA THR A 47 2.34 -33.22 -6.89
C THR A 47 1.69 -31.87 -6.57
N LYS A 48 2.48 -30.79 -6.59
CA LYS A 48 2.04 -29.42 -6.35
C LYS A 48 2.11 -28.59 -7.62
N HIS A 49 1.33 -27.52 -7.66
CA HIS A 49 1.51 -26.51 -8.69
C HIS A 49 2.73 -25.66 -8.33
N PHE A 50 3.61 -25.48 -9.30
CA PHE A 50 4.79 -24.64 -9.18
C PHE A 50 5.13 -23.98 -10.51
N PHE A 51 5.87 -22.89 -10.43
CA PHE A 51 6.60 -22.34 -11.56
C PHE A 51 8.06 -22.14 -11.15
N THR A 52 8.93 -22.07 -12.15
CA THR A 52 10.36 -21.81 -11.96
C THR A 52 10.75 -20.50 -12.61
N LEU A 53 11.67 -19.78 -11.97
CA LEU A 53 12.38 -18.64 -12.56
C LEU A 53 13.84 -19.05 -12.67
N PRO A 54 14.24 -19.67 -13.80
CA PRO A 54 15.61 -20.12 -14.00
C PRO A 54 16.57 -18.92 -14.09
N MET A 55 17.76 -19.10 -13.54
CA MET A 55 18.86 -18.14 -13.57
C MET A 55 20.13 -18.87 -13.98
N ASN A 56 21.07 -18.17 -14.62
CA ASN A 56 22.35 -18.78 -14.99
C ASN A 56 23.25 -19.01 -13.76
N TYR A 57 24.19 -19.95 -13.90
CA TYR A 57 25.22 -20.20 -12.89
C TYR A 57 25.99 -18.93 -12.55
N GLY A 58 26.08 -18.60 -11.25
CA GLY A 58 26.74 -17.39 -10.76
C GLY A 58 26.05 -16.06 -11.13
N GLN A 59 24.88 -16.09 -11.77
CA GLN A 59 24.12 -14.90 -12.18
C GLN A 59 22.81 -14.79 -11.39
N PHE A 60 22.23 -13.59 -11.33
CA PHE A 60 20.98 -13.35 -10.61
C PHE A 60 19.80 -12.99 -11.52
N GLU A 61 20.05 -12.68 -12.78
CA GLU A 61 19.05 -12.33 -13.77
C GLU A 61 18.14 -13.52 -14.05
N ILE A 62 16.83 -13.26 -14.10
CA ILE A 62 15.82 -14.25 -14.47
C ILE A 62 15.87 -14.43 -15.99
N ASN A 63 16.19 -15.64 -16.44
CA ASN A 63 16.33 -15.96 -17.87
C ASN A 63 14.98 -16.00 -18.58
N GLU A 64 13.97 -16.51 -17.89
CA GLU A 64 12.66 -16.80 -18.48
C GLU A 64 11.57 -16.60 -17.42
N LEU A 65 10.49 -15.95 -17.80
CA LEU A 65 9.28 -15.84 -16.99
C LEU A 65 8.30 -16.95 -17.39
N PRO A 66 7.48 -17.47 -16.45
CA PRO A 66 6.53 -18.49 -16.78
C PRO A 66 5.45 -17.94 -17.74
N GLU A 67 4.97 -18.76 -18.68
CA GLU A 67 3.84 -18.41 -19.53
C GLU A 67 2.54 -18.40 -18.70
N ALA A 68 2.14 -17.25 -18.15
CA ALA A 68 0.75 -17.04 -17.71
C ALA A 68 0.39 -15.56 -17.55
N GLN A 69 -0.82 -15.21 -17.99
CA GLN A 69 -1.41 -13.87 -17.94
C GLN A 69 -1.78 -13.37 -16.52
N GLU A 70 -1.55 -14.16 -15.46
CA GLU A 70 -2.09 -13.87 -14.11
C GLU A 70 -1.19 -14.39 -12.96
N ILE A 71 0.12 -14.49 -13.19
CA ILE A 71 1.08 -15.01 -12.19
C ILE A 71 1.16 -14.15 -10.94
N ASP A 72 0.93 -12.84 -11.09
CA ASP A 72 0.81 -11.84 -10.04
C ASP A 72 -0.38 -12.09 -9.08
N ARG A 73 -1.36 -12.90 -9.51
CA ARG A 73 -2.57 -13.24 -8.73
C ARG A 73 -2.49 -14.58 -8.01
N LEU A 74 -1.43 -15.36 -8.25
CA LEU A 74 -1.30 -16.69 -7.66
C LEU A 74 -1.04 -16.59 -6.15
N GLN A 75 -1.78 -17.39 -5.36
CA GLN A 75 -1.48 -17.53 -3.94
C GLN A 75 -0.23 -18.39 -3.76
N ILE A 76 0.91 -17.74 -3.52
CA ILE A 76 2.18 -18.41 -3.23
C ILE A 76 2.16 -18.97 -1.81
N ASP A 77 2.44 -20.26 -1.67
CA ASP A 77 2.52 -20.94 -0.37
C ASP A 77 3.97 -21.08 0.11
N SER A 78 4.91 -21.26 -0.83
CA SER A 78 6.34 -21.33 -0.49
C SER A 78 7.23 -20.95 -1.66
N VAL A 79 8.36 -20.33 -1.35
CA VAL A 79 9.40 -19.97 -2.31
C VAL A 79 10.71 -20.63 -1.90
N GLN A 80 11.39 -21.25 -2.86
CA GLN A 80 12.70 -21.84 -2.68
C GLN A 80 13.69 -21.11 -3.58
N LEU A 81 14.72 -20.49 -2.99
CA LEU A 81 15.91 -20.07 -3.74
C LEU A 81 16.86 -21.27 -3.80
N VAL A 82 17.29 -21.62 -5.01
CA VAL A 82 18.17 -22.76 -5.26
C VAL A 82 19.48 -22.28 -5.87
N TYR A 83 20.60 -22.69 -5.25
CA TYR A 83 21.95 -22.43 -5.73
C TYR A 83 22.86 -23.63 -5.45
N THR A 84 24.10 -23.61 -5.96
CA THR A 84 25.11 -24.65 -5.72
C THR A 84 26.15 -24.21 -4.71
N ASN A 85 26.80 -25.15 -4.05
CA ASN A 85 27.95 -24.89 -3.15
C ASN A 85 29.28 -24.61 -3.90
N HIS A 86 29.25 -24.31 -5.19
CA HIS A 86 30.42 -24.02 -6.00
C HIS A 86 30.50 -22.54 -6.40
N PRO A 87 31.66 -21.88 -6.28
CA PRO A 87 32.92 -22.41 -5.72
C PRO A 87 32.77 -22.74 -4.23
N LYS A 88 33.49 -23.78 -3.77
CA LYS A 88 33.47 -24.13 -2.34
C LYS A 88 33.97 -22.95 -1.51
N ASP A 89 33.38 -22.79 -0.33
CA ASP A 89 33.72 -21.76 0.65
C ASP A 89 33.55 -20.30 0.19
N PHE A 90 32.81 -20.07 -0.90
CA PHE A 90 32.42 -18.73 -1.35
C PHE A 90 31.22 -18.21 -0.56
N ASP A 91 31.20 -16.91 -0.25
CA ASP A 91 30.04 -16.25 0.33
C ASP A 91 29.02 -15.87 -0.74
N PHE A 92 27.95 -16.65 -0.84
CA PHE A 92 26.86 -16.41 -1.79
C PHE A 92 25.81 -15.41 -1.28
N SER A 93 26.03 -14.76 -0.13
CA SER A 93 25.03 -13.89 0.49
C SER A 93 24.58 -12.74 -0.43
N GLU A 94 25.52 -12.09 -1.10
CA GLU A 94 25.21 -11.01 -2.06
C GLU A 94 24.45 -11.54 -3.26
N LEU A 95 24.98 -12.57 -3.93
CA LEU A 95 24.35 -13.19 -5.10
C LEU A 95 22.91 -13.62 -4.79
N ASN A 96 22.70 -14.34 -3.69
CA ASN A 96 21.39 -14.87 -3.34
C ASN A 96 20.44 -13.78 -2.83
N THR A 97 20.96 -12.71 -2.22
CA THR A 97 20.16 -11.51 -1.91
C THR A 97 19.63 -10.89 -3.21
N ASN A 98 20.49 -10.68 -4.21
CA ASN A 98 20.10 -10.11 -5.49
C ASN A 98 19.10 -11.00 -6.22
N ARG A 99 19.21 -12.34 -6.11
CA ARG A 99 18.23 -13.29 -6.67
C ARG A 99 16.85 -13.17 -6.00
N ILE A 100 16.81 -13.02 -4.68
CA ILE A 100 15.56 -12.75 -3.94
C ILE A 100 14.98 -11.41 -4.37
N GLU A 101 15.84 -10.40 -4.57
CA GLU A 101 15.42 -9.09 -5.04
C GLU A 101 14.80 -9.18 -6.46
N GLN A 102 15.40 -9.92 -7.38
CA GLN A 102 14.82 -10.16 -8.71
C GLN A 102 13.43 -10.79 -8.63
N PHE A 103 13.19 -11.73 -7.72
CA PHE A 103 11.85 -12.26 -7.48
C PHE A 103 10.86 -11.18 -7.05
N THR A 104 11.27 -10.31 -6.13
CA THR A 104 10.35 -9.29 -5.62
C THR A 104 9.93 -8.25 -6.63
N HIS A 105 10.74 -8.02 -7.67
CA HIS A 105 10.32 -7.15 -8.77
C HIS A 105 9.06 -7.65 -9.48
N TRP A 106 8.87 -8.97 -9.52
CA TRP A 106 7.71 -9.61 -10.15
C TRP A 106 6.61 -9.98 -9.14
N PHE A 107 6.97 -10.21 -7.87
CA PHE A 107 6.07 -10.66 -6.80
C PHE A 107 6.13 -9.72 -5.60
N GLU A 108 5.91 -8.44 -5.84
CA GLU A 108 6.10 -7.42 -4.82
C GLU A 108 5.16 -7.62 -3.61
N GLY A 109 5.74 -7.58 -2.40
CA GLY A 109 5.08 -7.92 -1.13
C GLY A 109 5.33 -9.34 -0.62
N SER A 110 5.89 -10.24 -1.46
CA SER A 110 6.12 -11.64 -1.09
C SER A 110 7.15 -11.88 0.03
N ILE A 111 8.05 -10.92 0.25
CA ILE A 111 9.05 -11.00 1.34
C ILE A 111 8.38 -10.84 2.70
N ASP A 112 7.39 -9.97 2.77
CA ASP A 112 6.72 -9.58 4.01
C ASP A 112 5.47 -10.42 4.28
N ASP A 113 5.01 -11.19 3.29
CA ASP A 113 3.90 -12.11 3.46
C ASP A 113 4.25 -13.22 4.48
N PRO A 114 3.56 -13.25 5.64
CA PRO A 114 3.83 -14.23 6.69
C PRO A 114 3.42 -15.66 6.32
N ILE A 115 2.64 -15.85 5.26
CA ILE A 115 2.15 -17.14 4.79
C ILE A 115 3.20 -17.81 3.89
N ILE A 116 3.99 -17.02 3.16
CA ILE A 116 5.01 -17.53 2.25
C ILE A 116 6.18 -18.10 3.04
N ARG A 117 6.40 -19.40 2.90
CA ARG A 117 7.54 -20.08 3.51
C ARG A 117 8.75 -20.01 2.59
N TRP A 118 9.76 -19.26 3.01
CA TRP A 118 11.02 -19.15 2.29
C TRP A 118 12.04 -20.22 2.71
N ARG A 119 12.65 -20.88 1.72
CA ARG A 119 13.76 -21.81 1.92
C ARG A 119 14.94 -21.48 1.02
N ILE A 120 16.14 -21.59 1.57
CA ILE A 120 17.40 -21.47 0.83
C ILE A 120 17.96 -22.88 0.65
N ILE A 121 18.02 -23.35 -0.59
CA ILE A 121 18.44 -24.71 -0.95
C ILE A 121 19.80 -24.63 -1.61
N ARG A 122 20.79 -25.29 -1.00
CA ARG A 122 22.14 -25.42 -1.54
C ARG A 122 22.36 -26.84 -2.06
N GLN A 123 22.67 -26.95 -3.34
CA GLN A 123 22.96 -28.21 -4.02
C GLN A 123 24.46 -28.55 -3.94
N THR A 124 24.79 -29.83 -3.71
CA THR A 124 26.16 -30.25 -3.38
C THR A 124 26.74 -31.34 -4.27
N LYS A 125 25.94 -32.00 -5.14
CA LYS A 125 26.36 -33.18 -5.93
C LYS A 125 27.10 -32.83 -7.23
N GLY A 126 28.22 -32.13 -7.12
CA GLY A 126 29.10 -31.81 -8.25
C GLY A 126 30.58 -31.93 -7.88
N GLU A 127 31.41 -32.30 -8.86
CA GLU A 127 32.87 -32.41 -8.67
C GLU A 127 33.62 -31.36 -9.51
N SER A 128 33.02 -30.94 -10.62
CA SER A 128 33.54 -29.94 -11.54
C SER A 128 32.60 -28.74 -11.67
N LYS A 129 33.14 -27.60 -12.13
CA LYS A 129 32.32 -26.42 -12.47
C LYS A 129 31.19 -26.79 -13.44
N ALA A 130 31.44 -27.65 -14.42
CA ALA A 130 30.46 -28.07 -15.40
C ALA A 130 29.28 -28.82 -14.76
N ASP A 131 29.54 -29.66 -13.75
CA ASP A 131 28.48 -30.38 -13.02
C ASP A 131 27.56 -29.40 -12.30
N PHE A 132 28.13 -28.39 -11.63
CA PHE A 132 27.36 -27.36 -10.93
C PHE A 132 26.63 -26.42 -11.89
N GLU A 133 27.26 -26.03 -13.00
CA GLU A 133 26.66 -25.19 -14.02
C GLU A 133 25.43 -25.85 -14.66
N ALA A 134 25.42 -27.19 -14.78
CA ALA A 134 24.29 -27.97 -15.26
C ALA A 134 23.14 -28.13 -14.25
N MET A 135 23.35 -27.79 -12.97
CA MET A 135 22.28 -27.84 -11.97
C MET A 135 21.33 -26.66 -12.10
N PHE A 136 20.11 -26.83 -11.58
CA PHE A 136 19.13 -25.74 -11.54
C PHE A 136 19.63 -24.61 -10.62
N HIS A 137 19.68 -23.39 -11.13
CA HIS A 137 19.78 -22.19 -10.32
C HIS A 137 18.57 -21.31 -10.54
N GLY A 138 18.12 -20.66 -9.48
CA GLY A 138 17.00 -19.74 -9.56
C GLY A 138 15.96 -20.03 -8.50
N ILE A 139 14.70 -19.77 -8.84
CA ILE A 139 13.61 -19.79 -7.86
C ILE A 139 12.55 -20.79 -8.25
N ILE A 140 12.03 -21.49 -7.25
CA ILE A 140 10.87 -22.37 -7.35
C ILE A 140 9.79 -21.82 -6.44
N ALA A 141 8.67 -21.40 -7.02
CA ALA A 141 7.52 -20.92 -6.26
C ALA A 141 6.38 -21.93 -6.38
N TYR A 142 5.94 -22.45 -5.23
CA TYR A 142 4.80 -23.35 -5.13
C TYR A 142 3.56 -22.55 -4.77
N TYR A 143 2.46 -22.82 -5.47
CA TYR A 143 1.20 -22.09 -5.34
C TYR A 143 0.00 -23.03 -5.35
N SER A 144 -1.16 -22.51 -4.96
CA SER A 144 -2.45 -23.22 -5.05
C SER A 144 -3.30 -22.67 -6.19
N LEU A 145 -3.79 -23.55 -7.07
CA LEU A 145 -4.81 -23.21 -8.08
C LEU A 145 -6.22 -23.10 -7.50
N ARG A 146 -6.44 -23.56 -6.26
CA ARG A 146 -7.74 -23.52 -5.61
C ARG A 146 -7.80 -22.33 -4.65
N PRO A 147 -8.97 -21.64 -4.57
CA PRO A 147 -9.24 -20.76 -3.45
C PRO A 147 -9.00 -21.52 -2.15
N ARG A 148 -8.32 -20.87 -1.21
CA ARG A 148 -7.92 -21.43 0.07
C ARG A 148 -9.12 -22.10 0.76
N LYS A 149 -8.94 -23.31 1.31
CA LYS A 149 -9.91 -23.82 2.30
C LYS A 149 -9.97 -22.81 3.45
N PRO A 150 -11.17 -22.36 3.87
CA PRO A 150 -11.29 -21.44 4.98
C PRO A 150 -10.56 -22.04 6.20
N LEU A 151 -9.77 -21.22 6.87
CA LEU A 151 -9.15 -21.64 8.13
C LEU A 151 -10.25 -21.91 9.14
N LEU A 152 -10.00 -22.82 10.08
CA LEU A 152 -10.91 -23.00 11.22
C LEU A 152 -10.96 -21.69 12.03
N PRO A 153 -12.08 -21.37 12.72
CA PRO A 153 -12.22 -20.13 13.46
C PRO A 153 -11.05 -19.82 14.40
N GLU A 154 -10.55 -20.82 15.13
CA GLU A 154 -9.40 -20.68 16.03
C GLU A 154 -8.10 -20.34 15.29
N GLN A 155 -7.93 -20.86 14.06
CA GLN A 155 -6.77 -20.56 13.22
C GLN A 155 -6.86 -19.16 12.61
N GLU A 156 -8.07 -18.69 12.26
CA GLU A 156 -8.28 -17.30 11.86
C GLU A 156 -7.94 -16.33 12.99
N VAL A 157 -8.36 -16.61 14.23
CA VAL A 157 -8.01 -15.79 15.40
C VAL A 157 -6.50 -15.71 15.59
N ILE A 158 -5.79 -16.85 15.53
CA ILE A 158 -4.32 -16.88 15.64
C ILE A 158 -3.67 -16.10 14.50
N ARG A 159 -4.17 -16.24 13.27
CA ARG A 159 -3.66 -15.51 12.10
C ARG A 159 -3.80 -14.00 12.28
N LYS A 160 -5.02 -13.53 12.60
CA LYS A 160 -5.29 -12.09 12.79
C LYS A 160 -4.41 -11.50 13.89
N LYS A 161 -4.28 -12.18 15.03
CA LYS A 161 -3.38 -11.77 16.13
C LYS A 161 -1.90 -11.70 15.72
N ASN A 162 -1.44 -12.59 14.87
CA ASN A 162 -0.06 -12.56 14.37
C ASN A 162 0.17 -11.41 13.37
N ILE A 163 -0.85 -11.09 12.56
CA ILE A 163 -0.83 -9.94 11.66
C ILE A 163 -0.80 -8.65 12.48
N ASP A 164 -1.64 -8.52 13.50
CA ASP A 164 -1.68 -7.37 14.43
C ASP A 164 -0.30 -7.04 14.98
N LYS A 165 0.35 -8.01 15.63
CA LYS A 165 1.68 -7.82 16.21
C LYS A 165 2.72 -7.34 15.21
N LYS A 166 2.69 -7.87 13.98
CA LYS A 166 3.64 -7.49 12.91
C LYS A 166 3.32 -6.10 12.39
N PHE A 167 2.05 -5.80 12.21
CA PHE A 167 1.56 -4.53 11.70
C PHE A 167 1.83 -3.39 12.69
N GLU A 168 1.55 -3.58 13.98
CA GLU A 168 1.90 -2.63 15.05
C GLU A 168 3.41 -2.34 15.09
N HIS A 169 4.25 -3.39 14.97
CA HIS A 169 5.69 -3.23 14.90
C HIS A 169 6.11 -2.40 13.67
N LEU A 170 5.49 -2.62 12.52
CA LEU A 170 5.74 -1.88 11.29
C LEU A 170 5.34 -0.40 11.42
N VAL A 171 4.17 -0.11 11.99
CA VAL A 171 3.67 1.25 12.25
C VAL A 171 4.64 2.01 13.14
N LYS A 172 5.03 1.43 14.28
CA LYS A 172 6.00 2.04 15.20
C LYS A 172 7.34 2.31 14.52
N LYS A 173 7.84 1.34 13.75
CA LYS A 173 9.15 1.45 13.08
C LYS A 173 9.17 2.47 11.93
N LYS A 174 8.15 2.48 11.06
CA LYS A 174 8.14 3.27 9.82
C LYS A 174 7.47 4.64 9.97
N LEU A 175 6.40 4.72 10.73
CA LEU A 175 5.62 5.95 10.89
C LEU A 175 5.94 6.68 12.19
N LYS A 176 6.57 6.02 13.17
CA LYS A 176 6.82 6.58 14.52
C LYS A 176 5.53 7.12 15.16
N VAL A 177 4.43 6.41 14.93
CA VAL A 177 3.12 6.67 15.53
C VAL A 177 2.95 5.66 16.65
N GLU A 178 2.61 6.14 17.84
CA GLU A 178 2.39 5.32 19.04
C GLU A 178 0.91 5.19 19.41
N ASP A 179 0.04 5.89 18.68
CA ASP A 179 -1.40 5.90 18.92
C ASP A 179 -2.01 4.49 18.82
N GLU A 180 -3.00 4.24 19.68
CA GLU A 180 -3.80 3.03 19.62
C GLU A 180 -4.66 3.03 18.35
N LEU A 181 -4.81 1.86 17.74
CA LEU A 181 -5.64 1.72 16.54
C LEU A 181 -7.11 1.89 16.90
N ILE A 182 -7.79 2.75 16.15
CA ILE A 182 -9.22 3.02 16.30
C ILE A 182 -9.96 2.28 15.18
N HIS A 183 -10.80 1.32 15.51
CA HIS A 183 -11.46 0.40 14.55
C HIS A 183 -12.63 1.00 13.76
N ILE A 184 -12.74 2.32 13.67
CA ILE A 184 -13.90 2.99 13.03
C ILE A 184 -13.90 2.77 11.51
N THR A 185 -12.74 2.95 10.85
CA THR A 185 -12.70 2.90 9.38
C THR A 185 -12.87 1.45 8.90
N SER A 186 -12.19 0.50 9.53
CA SER A 186 -12.32 -0.92 9.23
C SER A 186 -13.75 -1.45 9.41
N GLU A 187 -14.47 -1.03 10.45
CA GLU A 187 -15.87 -1.41 10.65
C GLU A 187 -16.79 -0.92 9.51
N VAL A 188 -16.58 0.30 9.03
CA VAL A 188 -17.35 0.84 7.90
C VAL A 188 -17.06 0.04 6.62
N PHE A 189 -15.79 -0.28 6.37
CA PHE A 189 -15.38 -1.11 5.24
C PHE A 189 -15.98 -2.52 5.31
N GLU A 190 -15.95 -3.16 6.48
CA GLU A 190 -16.53 -4.49 6.66
C GLU A 190 -18.04 -4.50 6.36
N LYS A 191 -18.79 -3.50 6.86
CA LYS A 191 -20.23 -3.39 6.62
C LYS A 191 -20.59 -3.13 5.14
N ASN A 192 -19.70 -2.47 4.41
CA ASN A 192 -19.94 -2.09 3.01
C ASN A 192 -19.16 -2.95 2.01
N ARG A 193 -18.54 -4.05 2.48
CA ARG A 193 -17.63 -4.92 1.74
C ARG A 193 -18.18 -5.45 0.42
N ASP A 194 -19.48 -5.75 0.38
CA ASP A 194 -20.14 -6.30 -0.81
C ASP A 194 -20.46 -5.23 -1.87
N ASN A 195 -20.58 -3.97 -1.45
CA ASN A 195 -20.94 -2.85 -2.32
C ASN A 195 -19.71 -2.07 -2.80
N TRP A 196 -18.66 -2.02 -1.98
CA TRP A 196 -17.42 -1.32 -2.28
C TRP A 196 -16.44 -2.25 -2.97
N ASN A 197 -16.28 -2.05 -4.27
CA ASN A 197 -15.30 -2.74 -5.08
C ASN A 197 -14.51 -1.73 -5.90
N ARG A 198 -13.27 -2.09 -6.25
CA ARG A 198 -12.35 -1.19 -6.98
C ARG A 198 -12.34 0.23 -6.39
N ALA A 199 -12.29 0.28 -5.06
CA ALA A 199 -12.35 1.50 -4.29
C ALA A 199 -11.03 2.27 -4.41
N VAL A 200 -11.14 3.59 -4.42
CA VAL A 200 -10.03 4.53 -4.35
C VAL A 200 -10.15 5.25 -3.02
N ILE A 201 -9.12 5.13 -2.18
CA ILE A 201 -9.11 5.74 -0.86
C ILE A 201 -8.47 7.11 -0.98
N ILE A 202 -9.20 8.16 -0.63
CA ILE A 202 -8.70 9.53 -0.52
C ILE A 202 -8.61 9.83 0.97
N SER A 203 -7.40 9.98 1.51
CA SER A 203 -7.18 10.11 2.95
C SER A 203 -6.52 11.44 3.26
N ASP A 204 -7.15 12.19 4.16
CA ASP A 204 -6.45 13.19 4.96
C ASP A 204 -5.31 12.46 5.68
N TRP A 205 -4.09 12.93 5.48
CA TRP A 205 -2.87 12.35 6.03
C TRP A 205 -2.12 13.33 6.92
N THR A 206 -2.87 14.08 7.72
CA THR A 206 -2.37 14.89 8.83
C THR A 206 -2.23 14.07 10.12
N GLY A 207 -1.49 14.63 11.10
CA GLY A 207 -1.22 13.96 12.38
C GLY A 207 -2.48 13.45 13.09
N SER A 208 -3.56 14.21 13.00
CA SER A 208 -4.89 13.94 13.52
C SER A 208 -5.55 12.67 12.97
N MET A 209 -5.16 12.26 11.76
CA MET A 209 -5.87 11.26 10.96
C MET A 209 -5.13 9.93 10.82
N TYR A 210 -3.88 9.84 11.31
CA TYR A 210 -3.08 8.62 11.24
C TYR A 210 -3.80 7.34 11.72
N PRO A 211 -4.49 7.32 12.88
CA PRO A 211 -5.09 6.08 13.38
C PRO A 211 -6.14 5.46 12.45
N TYR A 212 -6.89 6.29 11.73
CA TYR A 212 -8.05 5.85 10.93
C TYR A 212 -7.63 5.16 9.63
N THR A 213 -6.68 5.74 8.91
CA THR A 213 -6.20 5.13 7.66
C THR A 213 -5.25 3.96 7.94
N ILE A 214 -4.51 3.99 9.05
CA ILE A 214 -3.73 2.83 9.50
C ILE A 214 -4.66 1.66 9.86
N ASP A 215 -5.80 1.93 10.50
CA ASP A 215 -6.84 0.92 10.78
C ASP A 215 -7.37 0.26 9.50
N LEU A 216 -7.64 1.04 8.44
CA LEU A 216 -8.02 0.51 7.14
C LEU A 216 -6.96 -0.44 6.55
N LEU A 217 -5.68 -0.04 6.60
CA LEU A 217 -4.59 -0.88 6.09
C LEU A 217 -4.45 -2.19 6.88
N SER A 218 -4.69 -2.14 8.20
CA SER A 218 -4.75 -3.33 9.05
C SER A 218 -5.89 -4.25 8.62
N TRP A 219 -7.06 -3.69 8.33
CA TRP A 219 -8.21 -4.47 7.85
C TRP A 219 -7.95 -5.11 6.49
N LEU A 220 -7.38 -4.39 5.53
CA LEU A 220 -7.08 -4.95 4.20
C LEU A 220 -6.21 -6.20 4.28
N ILE A 221 -5.18 -6.22 5.14
CA ILE A 221 -4.32 -7.39 5.32
C ILE A 221 -5.00 -8.50 6.16
N LYS A 222 -5.77 -8.14 7.18
CA LYS A 222 -6.50 -9.10 8.02
C LYS A 222 -7.58 -9.80 7.22
N GLU A 223 -8.46 -9.07 6.56
CA GLU A 223 -9.61 -9.65 5.85
C GLU A 223 -9.29 -10.07 4.42
N ARG A 224 -8.04 -9.87 3.99
CA ARG A 224 -7.56 -10.20 2.63
C ARG A 224 -8.38 -9.48 1.57
N ALA A 225 -8.65 -8.20 1.80
CA ALA A 225 -9.51 -7.36 0.98
C ALA A 225 -8.70 -6.43 0.07
N GLN A 226 -7.42 -6.74 -0.19
CA GLN A 226 -6.56 -5.89 -1.02
C GLN A 226 -7.07 -5.73 -2.46
N ASP A 227 -7.82 -6.71 -2.98
CA ASP A 227 -8.46 -6.64 -4.30
C ASP A 227 -9.64 -5.66 -4.35
N GLN A 228 -10.20 -5.29 -3.20
CA GLN A 228 -11.29 -4.32 -3.11
C GLN A 228 -10.81 -2.89 -3.30
N VAL A 229 -9.53 -2.60 -3.05
CA VAL A 229 -8.93 -1.27 -3.18
C VAL A 229 -7.93 -1.28 -4.34
N ILE A 230 -8.05 -0.34 -5.27
CA ILE A 230 -7.14 -0.21 -6.42
C ILE A 230 -6.05 0.85 -6.21
N GLY A 231 -6.17 1.66 -5.16
CA GLY A 231 -5.13 2.60 -4.78
C GLY A 231 -5.56 3.63 -3.75
N PHE A 232 -4.57 4.46 -3.41
CA PHE A 232 -4.66 5.48 -2.40
C PHE A 232 -4.27 6.84 -2.97
N VAL A 233 -4.89 7.89 -2.45
CA VAL A 233 -4.52 9.29 -2.60
C VAL A 233 -4.44 9.87 -1.19
N PHE A 234 -3.28 10.34 -0.80
CA PHE A 234 -3.03 11.02 0.47
C PHE A 234 -2.85 12.51 0.22
N PHE A 235 -3.35 13.34 1.14
CA PHE A 235 -3.09 14.77 1.12
C PHE A 235 -2.67 15.29 2.50
N ASN A 236 -1.79 16.29 2.52
CA ASN A 236 -1.27 16.94 3.74
C ASN A 236 -1.39 18.47 3.71
N ASP A 237 -2.29 18.99 2.85
CA ASP A 237 -2.57 20.41 2.69
C ASP A 237 -1.35 21.27 2.36
N GLY A 238 -0.57 20.78 1.39
CA GLY A 238 0.39 21.60 0.65
C GLY A 238 1.83 21.55 1.13
N ASP A 239 2.31 20.43 1.66
CA ASP A 239 3.73 20.17 1.95
C ASP A 239 4.42 21.27 2.78
N THR A 240 3.85 21.60 3.96
CA THR A 240 4.32 22.66 4.88
C THR A 240 4.27 24.10 4.32
N LYS A 241 3.60 24.33 3.19
CA LYS A 241 3.30 25.70 2.74
C LYS A 241 2.64 26.49 3.85
N VAL A 242 3.01 27.76 3.98
CA VAL A 242 2.29 28.70 4.85
C VAL A 242 0.91 29.01 4.25
N THR A 243 -0.08 29.32 5.08
CA THR A 243 -1.48 29.55 4.65
C THR A 243 -1.60 30.51 3.46
N SER A 244 -0.81 31.58 3.40
CA SER A 244 -0.83 32.54 2.28
C SER A 244 -0.41 31.97 0.92
N GLN A 245 0.24 30.81 0.91
CA GLN A 245 0.67 30.10 -0.30
C GLN A 245 -0.29 28.97 -0.71
N LYS A 246 -1.31 28.68 0.11
CA LYS A 246 -2.30 27.62 -0.12
C LYS A 246 -3.46 28.15 -0.97
N SER A 247 -3.18 28.41 -2.24
CA SER A 247 -4.17 28.90 -3.19
C SER A 247 -5.08 27.78 -3.67
N ILE A 248 -6.40 27.95 -3.48
CA ILE A 248 -7.45 27.00 -3.91
C ILE A 248 -7.22 26.51 -5.34
N GLY A 249 -7.17 25.19 -5.52
CA GLY A 249 -6.92 24.52 -6.80
C GLY A 249 -5.45 24.33 -7.15
N SER A 250 -4.55 24.74 -6.25
CA SER A 250 -3.09 24.63 -6.39
C SER A 250 -2.37 24.49 -5.05
N THR A 251 -3.08 24.05 -4.01
CA THR A 251 -2.54 23.88 -2.66
C THR A 251 -1.42 22.82 -2.69
N GLY A 252 -1.61 21.73 -3.43
CA GLY A 252 -0.61 20.67 -3.59
C GLY A 252 -0.58 19.71 -2.41
N GLY A 253 0.57 19.05 -2.18
CA GLY A 253 0.66 18.05 -1.11
C GLY A 253 -0.18 16.79 -1.34
N ILE A 254 -0.45 16.46 -2.61
CA ILE A 254 -1.27 15.30 -3.00
C ILE A 254 -0.37 14.23 -3.58
N TYR A 255 -0.52 13.01 -3.07
CA TYR A 255 0.32 11.87 -3.39
C TYR A 255 -0.55 10.65 -3.66
N SER A 256 -0.27 9.93 -4.74
CA SER A 256 -1.07 8.77 -5.14
C SER A 256 -0.22 7.53 -5.37
N ILE A 257 -0.86 6.37 -5.21
CA ILE A 257 -0.31 5.07 -5.58
C ILE A 257 -1.42 4.14 -6.07
N LYS A 258 -1.18 3.49 -7.21
CA LYS A 258 -2.04 2.43 -7.76
C LYS A 258 -1.69 1.07 -7.17
N ASP A 259 -1.84 0.97 -5.86
CA ASP A 259 -1.47 -0.22 -5.10
C ASP A 259 -2.24 -0.25 -3.78
N SER A 260 -2.57 -1.45 -3.29
CA SER A 260 -3.24 -1.68 -2.02
C SER A 260 -2.42 -2.51 -1.03
N ARG A 261 -1.18 -2.86 -1.39
CA ARG A 261 -0.26 -3.60 -0.54
C ARG A 261 0.27 -2.69 0.56
N VAL A 262 0.37 -3.26 1.76
CA VAL A 262 0.75 -2.53 2.98
C VAL A 262 2.08 -1.81 2.83
N ILE A 263 3.13 -2.46 2.30
CA ILE A 263 4.48 -1.87 2.29
C ILE A 263 4.62 -0.69 1.32
N PRO A 264 4.18 -0.79 0.05
CA PRO A 264 4.18 0.35 -0.87
C PRO A 264 3.36 1.53 -0.34
N VAL A 265 2.17 1.26 0.20
CA VAL A 265 1.31 2.30 0.77
C VAL A 265 1.97 2.94 1.99
N PHE A 266 2.59 2.17 2.90
CA PHE A 266 3.34 2.70 4.03
C PHE A 266 4.52 3.59 3.60
N ASN A 267 5.24 3.22 2.54
CA ASN A 267 6.33 4.05 2.03
C ASN A 267 5.81 5.40 1.53
N LEU A 268 4.65 5.40 0.86
CA LEU A 268 4.00 6.65 0.44
C LEU A 268 3.55 7.48 1.65
N MET A 269 2.91 6.86 2.64
CA MET A 269 2.48 7.52 3.88
C MET A 269 3.66 8.16 4.62
N THR A 270 4.79 7.46 4.74
CA THR A 270 6.02 8.02 5.32
C THR A 270 6.51 9.23 4.52
N LYS A 271 6.46 9.16 3.19
CA LYS A 271 6.85 10.28 2.32
C LYS A 271 5.94 11.50 2.52
N VAL A 272 4.61 11.31 2.51
CA VAL A 272 3.63 12.39 2.70
C VAL A 272 3.84 13.05 4.05
N LYS A 273 3.93 12.26 5.13
CA LYS A 273 4.20 12.73 6.50
C LYS A 273 5.50 13.55 6.60
N ASN A 274 6.57 13.09 5.96
CA ASN A 274 7.86 13.80 5.99
C ASN A 274 7.82 15.13 5.22
N ASN A 275 6.91 15.26 4.26
CA ASN A 275 6.73 16.49 3.48
C ASN A 275 5.77 17.47 4.15
N GLY A 276 5.00 17.05 5.16
CA GLY A 276 4.12 17.89 5.95
C GLY A 276 3.04 17.08 6.68
N ASP A 277 2.56 17.60 7.80
CA ASP A 277 1.57 16.96 8.68
C ASP A 277 0.32 17.83 8.92
N GLY A 278 0.14 18.88 8.11
CA GLY A 278 -0.86 19.94 8.29
C GLY A 278 -0.21 21.26 8.69
N GLY A 279 -1.00 22.29 9.01
CA GLY A 279 -0.45 23.54 9.53
C GLY A 279 -1.46 24.59 9.96
N ASP A 280 -2.58 24.67 9.24
CA ASP A 280 -3.78 25.42 9.60
C ASP A 280 -5.00 24.49 9.56
N LEU A 281 -6.14 24.97 10.05
CA LEU A 281 -7.35 24.14 10.20
C LEU A 281 -8.01 23.72 8.87
N PRO A 282 -8.01 24.54 7.80
CA PRO A 282 -8.60 24.13 6.52
C PRO A 282 -7.72 23.14 5.75
N GLU A 283 -8.32 22.15 5.09
CA GLU A 283 -7.62 21.12 4.31
C GLU A 283 -8.05 21.11 2.83
N ASN A 284 -7.24 20.55 1.93
CA ASN A 284 -7.47 20.57 0.48
C ASN A 284 -8.13 19.30 -0.09
N ASP A 285 -9.23 18.88 0.52
CA ASP A 285 -9.95 17.64 0.21
C ASP A 285 -10.40 17.56 -1.26
N ILE A 286 -10.92 18.65 -1.83
CA ILE A 286 -11.50 18.63 -3.18
C ILE A 286 -10.41 18.46 -4.24
N GLU A 287 -9.26 19.12 -4.09
CA GLU A 287 -8.10 18.91 -4.96
C GLU A 287 -7.66 17.44 -4.94
N ALA A 288 -7.64 16.80 -3.77
CA ALA A 288 -7.30 15.37 -3.63
C ALA A 288 -8.34 14.47 -4.33
N ILE A 289 -9.63 14.74 -4.16
CA ILE A 289 -10.71 14.02 -4.85
C ILE A 289 -10.60 14.16 -6.37
N LEU A 290 -10.36 15.36 -6.87
CA LEU A 290 -10.22 15.62 -8.31
C LEU A 290 -8.99 14.91 -8.89
N SER A 291 -7.88 14.88 -8.12
CA SER A 291 -6.69 14.09 -8.47
C SER A 291 -7.02 12.60 -8.56
N ALA A 292 -7.73 12.06 -7.56
CA ALA A 292 -8.17 10.67 -7.54
C ALA A 292 -9.04 10.32 -8.75
N GLN A 293 -10.07 11.11 -9.07
CA GLN A 293 -10.94 10.83 -10.22
C GLN A 293 -10.22 10.92 -11.57
N LYS A 294 -9.19 11.79 -11.67
CA LYS A 294 -8.37 11.92 -12.87
C LYS A 294 -7.46 10.71 -13.08
N GLU A 295 -6.82 10.22 -12.02
CA GLU A 295 -5.82 9.16 -12.09
C GLU A 295 -6.43 7.75 -12.09
N PHE A 296 -7.50 7.55 -11.32
CA PHE A 296 -8.20 6.27 -11.15
C PHE A 296 -9.50 6.24 -11.93
N LYS A 297 -9.40 6.35 -13.26
CA LYS A 297 -10.57 6.33 -14.15
C LYS A 297 -11.39 5.04 -13.99
N GLU A 298 -10.69 3.95 -13.71
CA GLU A 298 -11.16 2.59 -13.50
C GLU A 298 -11.70 2.32 -12.08
N GLY A 299 -11.71 3.33 -11.20
CA GLY A 299 -12.28 3.26 -9.85
C GLY A 299 -13.79 3.39 -9.87
N ASN A 300 -14.46 2.54 -9.08
CA ASN A 300 -15.91 2.49 -8.98
C ASN A 300 -16.43 3.28 -7.77
N THR A 301 -15.73 3.18 -6.63
CA THR A 301 -16.10 3.87 -5.39
C THR A 301 -14.95 4.80 -4.96
N PHE A 302 -15.26 6.05 -4.64
CA PHE A 302 -14.29 7.03 -4.16
C PHE A 302 -14.63 7.35 -2.71
N ILE A 303 -13.71 7.05 -1.80
CA ILE A 303 -13.95 7.09 -0.36
C ILE A 303 -13.02 8.13 0.26
N LEU A 304 -13.57 9.23 0.76
CA LEU A 304 -12.86 10.24 1.54
C LEU A 304 -12.81 9.81 3.01
N VAL A 305 -11.61 9.77 3.60
CA VAL A 305 -11.39 9.59 5.05
C VAL A 305 -10.88 10.92 5.60
N ALA A 306 -11.67 11.60 6.42
CA ALA A 306 -11.41 12.98 6.84
C ALA A 306 -11.72 13.27 8.33
N ASP A 307 -11.21 14.40 8.83
CA ASP A 307 -11.43 14.90 10.19
C ASP A 307 -12.67 15.81 10.26
N ASN A 308 -13.59 15.52 11.20
CA ASN A 308 -14.74 16.37 11.48
C ASN A 308 -14.39 17.69 12.21
N ASN A 309 -13.11 18.00 12.38
CA ASN A 309 -12.62 19.24 12.99
C ASN A 309 -11.83 20.13 12.03
N SER A 310 -11.71 19.72 10.77
CA SER A 310 -11.06 20.49 9.71
C SER A 310 -12.08 20.86 8.63
N VAL A 311 -12.13 22.14 8.26
CA VAL A 311 -13.01 22.64 7.18
C VAL A 311 -12.41 22.34 5.82
N ILE A 312 -13.26 22.27 4.78
CA ILE A 312 -12.80 22.01 3.42
C ILE A 312 -12.40 23.33 2.77
N ARG A 313 -11.08 23.60 2.66
CA ARG A 313 -10.50 24.84 2.10
C ARG A 313 -11.05 25.16 0.71
N ASP A 314 -11.16 24.12 -0.10
CA ASP A 314 -11.41 24.21 -1.53
C ASP A 314 -12.81 23.75 -1.92
N LEU A 315 -13.78 23.83 -1.00
CA LEU A 315 -15.18 23.44 -1.22
C LEU A 315 -15.80 24.13 -2.44
N SER A 316 -15.35 25.33 -2.80
CA SER A 316 -15.77 26.03 -4.02
C SER A 316 -15.54 25.23 -5.32
N LEU A 317 -14.62 24.26 -5.30
CA LEU A 317 -14.30 23.38 -6.43
C LEU A 317 -15.23 22.16 -6.53
N VAL A 318 -16.13 21.94 -5.59
CA VAL A 318 -17.01 20.74 -5.52
C VAL A 318 -17.79 20.47 -6.81
N SER A 319 -18.14 21.53 -7.54
CA SER A 319 -18.85 21.44 -8.83
C SER A 319 -18.08 20.72 -9.93
N LYS A 320 -16.75 20.53 -9.77
CA LYS A 320 -15.90 19.80 -10.69
C LYS A 320 -15.89 18.28 -10.45
N ILE A 321 -16.39 17.82 -9.31
CA ILE A 321 -16.48 16.41 -8.97
C ILE A 321 -17.63 15.78 -9.77
N ASN A 322 -17.39 14.63 -10.41
CA ASN A 322 -18.35 14.01 -11.32
C ASN A 322 -18.77 12.58 -10.94
N LYS A 323 -18.20 12.02 -9.86
CA LYS A 323 -18.64 10.76 -9.25
C LYS A 323 -19.02 10.98 -7.78
N PRO A 324 -19.96 10.18 -7.24
CA PRO A 324 -20.30 10.19 -5.82
C PRO A 324 -19.07 9.98 -4.92
N ILE A 325 -19.07 10.63 -3.76
CA ILE A 325 -18.02 10.51 -2.75
C ILE A 325 -18.61 9.94 -1.47
N GLU A 326 -18.12 8.77 -1.08
CA GLU A 326 -18.43 8.18 0.23
C GLU A 326 -17.49 8.81 1.27
N ILE A 327 -18.03 9.39 2.34
CA ILE A 327 -17.24 10.13 3.33
C ILE A 327 -17.24 9.38 4.64
N ILE A 328 -16.09 8.84 5.04
CA ILE A 328 -15.84 8.33 6.38
C ILE A 328 -15.30 9.47 7.23
N LEU A 329 -16.14 9.98 8.11
CA LEU A 329 -15.85 11.17 8.89
C LEU A 329 -15.58 10.81 10.34
N ASN A 330 -14.45 11.27 10.86
CA ASN A 330 -13.93 10.85 12.15
C ASN A 330 -13.93 12.00 13.17
N LYS A 331 -13.86 11.66 14.47
CA LYS A 331 -13.89 12.61 15.59
C LYS A 331 -15.15 13.49 15.66
N ALA A 332 -16.31 12.91 15.38
CA ALA A 332 -17.55 13.64 15.58
C ALA A 332 -18.04 13.51 17.03
N GLU A 333 -18.32 14.65 17.65
CA GLU A 333 -18.97 14.67 18.96
C GLU A 333 -20.44 14.27 18.82
N LEU A 334 -20.97 13.58 19.83
CA LEU A 334 -22.39 13.27 19.90
C LEU A 334 -23.14 14.41 20.62
N ASN A 335 -24.29 14.81 20.07
CA ASN A 335 -25.21 15.67 20.78
C ASN A 335 -25.89 14.94 21.94
N TYR A 336 -26.69 15.67 22.74
CA TYR A 336 -27.43 15.12 23.89
C TYR A 336 -28.40 13.98 23.55
N LYS A 337 -28.73 13.75 22.27
CA LYS A 337 -29.58 12.65 21.79
C LYS A 337 -28.75 11.48 21.20
N GLY A 338 -27.42 11.52 21.31
CA GLY A 338 -26.54 10.51 20.75
C GLY A 338 -26.44 10.55 19.22
N PHE A 339 -26.70 11.71 18.59
CA PHE A 339 -26.47 11.90 17.15
C PHE A 339 -25.16 12.64 16.90
N PRO A 340 -24.36 12.22 15.91
CA PRO A 340 -23.11 12.88 15.57
C PRO A 340 -23.37 14.30 15.06
N ILE A 341 -22.55 15.25 15.51
CA ILE A 341 -22.54 16.62 15.02
C ILE A 341 -21.45 16.74 13.96
N VAL A 342 -21.85 17.00 12.72
CA VAL A 342 -20.98 16.93 11.55
C VAL A 342 -20.67 18.33 11.01
N LEU A 343 -19.46 18.56 10.51
CA LEU A 343 -19.14 19.79 9.77
C LEU A 343 -20.00 19.91 8.52
N LYS A 344 -20.63 21.08 8.35
CA LYS A 344 -21.56 21.33 7.24
C LYS A 344 -20.91 21.10 5.87
N ASP A 345 -19.62 21.36 5.74
CA ASP A 345 -18.88 21.21 4.48
C ASP A 345 -18.97 19.78 3.92
N TYR A 346 -18.85 18.76 4.78
CA TYR A 346 -18.97 17.36 4.36
C TYR A 346 -20.42 16.98 4.01
N VAL A 347 -21.42 17.55 4.68
CA VAL A 347 -22.83 17.39 4.29
C VAL A 347 -23.08 18.00 2.92
N ASP A 348 -22.54 19.20 2.65
CA ASP A 348 -22.66 19.86 1.36
C ASP A 348 -21.93 19.07 0.26
N LEU A 349 -20.75 18.52 0.55
CA LEU A 349 -20.00 17.65 -0.36
C LEU A 349 -20.79 16.38 -0.71
N ALA A 350 -21.32 15.67 0.28
CA ALA A 350 -22.12 14.46 0.06
C ALA A 350 -23.37 14.77 -0.77
N LEU A 351 -24.13 15.81 -0.39
CA LEU A 351 -25.33 16.24 -1.12
C LEU A 351 -25.02 16.66 -2.56
N LYS A 352 -23.90 17.34 -2.79
CA LYS A 352 -23.54 17.85 -4.12
C LYS A 352 -23.06 16.74 -5.06
N THR A 353 -22.41 15.72 -4.51
CA THR A 353 -21.86 14.60 -5.28
C THR A 353 -22.82 13.41 -5.36
N GLY A 354 -23.90 13.40 -4.57
CA GLY A 354 -24.81 12.27 -4.44
C GLY A 354 -24.20 11.09 -3.68
N GLY A 355 -23.23 11.36 -2.81
CA GLY A 355 -22.57 10.37 -1.96
C GLY A 355 -23.17 10.28 -0.56
N SER A 356 -22.48 9.59 0.34
CA SER A 356 -22.95 9.28 1.70
C SER A 356 -21.96 9.73 2.79
N ILE A 357 -22.43 9.79 4.04
CA ILE A 357 -21.58 10.02 5.21
C ILE A 357 -21.67 8.83 6.17
N TYR A 358 -20.51 8.39 6.65
CA TYR A 358 -20.32 7.34 7.63
C TYR A 358 -19.60 7.95 8.83
N VAL A 359 -20.23 7.95 10.00
CA VAL A 359 -19.73 8.68 11.18
C VAL A 359 -20.27 8.07 12.47
N GLU A 360 -19.40 7.87 13.47
CA GLU A 360 -19.75 7.28 14.79
C GLU A 360 -20.57 5.97 14.67
N GLY A 361 -20.16 5.09 13.75
CA GLY A 361 -20.81 3.80 13.52
C GLY A 361 -22.18 3.85 12.82
N LYS A 362 -22.63 5.05 12.39
CA LYS A 362 -23.88 5.30 11.68
C LYS A 362 -23.63 5.64 10.21
N GLU A 363 -24.61 5.37 9.36
CA GLU A 363 -24.55 5.60 7.92
C GLU A 363 -25.72 6.51 7.49
N PHE A 364 -25.43 7.51 6.68
CA PHE A 364 -26.39 8.50 6.15
C PHE A 364 -26.21 8.54 4.63
N LYS A 365 -27.10 7.85 3.90
CA LYS A 365 -26.93 7.53 2.46
C LYS A 365 -27.92 8.27 1.56
N THR A 366 -29.05 8.68 2.11
CA THR A 366 -30.07 9.42 1.36
C THR A 366 -29.98 10.92 1.61
N LYS A 367 -30.53 11.71 0.67
CA LYS A 367 -30.63 13.17 0.82
C LYS A 367 -31.33 13.58 2.12
N ASP A 368 -32.42 12.90 2.48
CA ASP A 368 -33.21 13.23 3.67
C ASP A 368 -32.44 12.89 4.96
N GLU A 369 -31.73 11.75 4.98
CA GLU A 369 -30.83 11.39 6.08
C GLU A 369 -29.71 12.41 6.25
N LEU A 370 -29.05 12.83 5.16
CA LEU A 370 -28.00 13.84 5.19
C LEU A 370 -28.52 15.20 5.69
N LEU A 371 -29.71 15.62 5.26
CA LEU A 371 -30.34 16.87 5.73
C LEU A 371 -30.79 16.80 7.20
N SER A 372 -30.95 15.60 7.76
CA SER A 372 -31.32 15.38 9.16
C SER A 372 -30.13 15.46 10.13
N LEU A 373 -28.89 15.41 9.61
CA LEU A 373 -27.69 15.45 10.43
C LEU A 373 -27.58 16.77 11.21
N PRO A 374 -27.35 16.73 12.53
CA PRO A 374 -26.93 17.92 13.27
C PRO A 374 -25.62 18.46 12.68
N THR A 375 -25.59 19.73 12.28
CA THR A 375 -24.40 20.32 11.68
C THR A 375 -23.75 21.39 12.56
N LYS A 376 -22.42 21.44 12.56
CA LYS A 376 -21.62 22.59 13.03
C LYS A 376 -20.96 23.33 11.86
N ARG A 377 -20.59 24.58 12.09
CA ARG A 377 -19.73 25.37 11.21
C ARG A 377 -18.55 25.86 12.02
N LEU A 378 -17.35 25.73 11.48
CA LEU A 378 -16.19 26.44 11.97
C LEU A 378 -16.06 27.67 11.09
N THR A 379 -15.92 28.84 11.70
CA THR A 379 -15.56 30.04 10.94
C THR A 379 -14.05 30.02 10.77
N ASP A 380 -13.57 30.22 9.54
CA ASP A 380 -12.16 30.55 9.29
C ASP A 380 -11.80 31.74 10.20
N GLN A 381 -10.94 31.50 11.20
CA GLN A 381 -10.46 32.57 12.08
C GLN A 381 -9.37 33.40 11.38
#